data_AF-A0A519GU93-F1
#
_entry.id   AF-A0A519GU93-F1
#
_cell.length_a   1.000
_cell.length_b   1.000
_cell.length_c   1.000
_cell.angle_alpha   90.00
_cell.angle_beta   90.00
_cell.angle_gamma   90.00
#
_symmetry.space_group_name_H-M   'P 1'
#
loop_
_entity.id
_entity.type
_entity.pdbx_description
1 polymer ?
#
loop_
_entity_poly.entity_id
_entity_poly.type
_entity_poly.pdbx_seq_one_letter_code
_entity_poly.pdbx_strand_id
1 'polypeptide(L)' 'MVVIRLSRGGSKGRPFFNIVVSDKRVRRDGRFIERLGFYNPTAKENEESIRIAQDRLT' A
#
# COMPACT_ATOMS: atom_id res chain seq x y z
N MET A 1 5.77 6.07 -16.30
CA MET A 1 4.98 4.82 -16.27
C MET A 1 4.28 4.77 -14.93
N VAL A 2 2.96 4.58 -14.94
CA VAL A 2 2.16 4.40 -13.73
C VAL A 2 2.32 2.96 -13.24
N VAL A 3 2.51 2.78 -11.95
CA VAL A 3 2.72 1.49 -11.31
C VAL A 3 1.89 1.39 -10.04
N ILE A 4 1.43 0.18 -9.73
CA ILE A 4 0.93 -0.16 -8.40
C ILE A 4 2.13 -0.58 -7.56
N ARG A 5 2.33 0.03 -6.40
CA ARG A 5 3.46 -0.28 -5.51
C ARG A 5 3.08 -0.14 -4.05
N LEU A 6 3.93 -0.72 -3.19
CA LEU A 6 3.81 -0.57 -1.74
C LEU A 6 4.50 0.72 -1.27
N SER A 7 3.75 1.60 -0.63
CA SER A 7 4.30 2.68 0.19
C SER A 7 4.43 2.19 1.62
N ARG A 8 5.64 2.27 2.20
CA ARG A 8 5.93 1.82 3.56
C ARG A 8 5.57 2.92 4.56
N GLY A 9 4.62 2.62 5.41
CA GLY A 9 4.38 3.29 6.68
C GLY A 9 4.69 2.38 7.87
N GLY A 10 4.10 2.73 9.02
CA GLY A 10 4.34 2.07 10.29
C GLY A 10 5.60 2.58 10.99
N SER A 11 6.15 1.77 11.88
CA SER A 11 7.30 2.14 12.71
C SER A 11 8.45 1.13 12.56
N LYS A 12 9.60 1.44 13.17
CA LYS A 12 10.74 0.52 13.19
C LYS A 12 10.31 -0.80 13.86
N GLY A 13 10.51 -1.92 13.18
CA GLY A 13 10.09 -3.25 13.65
C GLY A 13 8.60 -3.57 13.45
N ARG A 14 7.79 -2.62 12.97
CA ARG A 14 6.35 -2.83 12.71
C ARG A 14 5.96 -2.21 11.36
N PRO A 15 6.30 -2.87 10.23
CA PRO A 15 6.02 -2.35 8.91
C PRO A 15 4.51 -2.42 8.60
N PHE A 16 4.00 -1.36 7.98
CA PHE A 16 2.65 -1.33 7.41
C PHE A 16 2.75 -0.78 5.99
N PHE A 17 2.03 -1.34 5.02
CA PHE A 17 2.15 -0.93 3.63
C PHE A 17 0.81 -0.43 3.07
N ASN A 18 0.84 0.71 2.39
CA ASN A 18 -0.27 1.16 1.57
C ASN A 18 -0.07 0.68 0.13
N ILE A 19 -1.11 0.10 -0.46
CA ILE A 19 -1.11 -0.28 -1.88
C ILE A 19 -1.58 0.95 -2.66
N VAL A 20 -0.66 1.56 -3.41
CA VAL A 20 -0.91 2.84 -4.08
C VAL A 20 -0.57 2.79 -5.57
N VAL A 21 -1.36 3.49 -6.37
CA VAL A 21 -1.08 3.77 -7.78
C VAL A 21 -0.26 5.06 -7.84
N SER A 22 0.91 5.02 -8.46
CA SER A 22 1.77 6.20 -8.59
C SER A 22 2.70 6.14 -9.81
N ASP A 23 3.24 7.29 -10.23
CA ASP A 23 4.28 7.31 -11.26
C ASP A 23 5.60 6.75 -10.70
N LYS A 24 6.26 5.86 -11.45
CA LYS A 24 7.54 5.23 -11.04
C LYS A 24 8.61 6.25 -10.59
N ARG A 25 8.61 7.48 -11.13
CA ARG A 25 9.62 8.51 -10.86
C ARG A 25 9.54 9.13 -9.46
N VAL A 26 8.38 9.05 -8.81
CA VAL A 26 8.20 9.69 -7.50
C VAL A 26 8.75 8.84 -6.35
N ARG A 27 9.17 9.49 -5.26
CA ARG A 27 9.65 8.83 -4.02
C ARG A 27 8.63 7.80 -3.53
N ARG A 28 9.08 6.67 -2.97
CA ARG A 28 8.22 5.53 -2.55
C ARG A 28 6.99 5.98 -1.76
N ASP A 29 7.20 6.79 -0.73
CA ASP A 29 6.18 7.27 0.22
C ASP A 29 5.74 8.71 -0.08
N GLY A 30 5.98 9.18 -1.31
CA GLY A 30 5.61 10.51 -1.75
C GLY A 30 4.20 10.56 -2.34
N ARG A 31 3.99 11.53 -3.24
CA ARG A 31 2.71 11.73 -3.94
C ARG A 31 2.28 10.45 -4.67
N PHE A 32 1.01 10.11 -4.54
CA PHE A 32 0.35 9.03 -5.27
C PHE A 32 -0.92 9.56 -5.94
N ILE A 33 -1.43 8.79 -6.91
CA ILE A 33 -2.65 9.11 -7.66
C ILE A 33 -3.85 8.60 -6.86
N GLU A 34 -3.81 7.33 -6.45
CA GLU A 34 -4.90 6.66 -5.73
C GLU A 34 -4.36 5.61 -4.76
N ARG A 35 -5.08 5.38 -3.66
CA ARG A 35 -4.82 4.29 -2.72
C ARG A 35 -5.86 3.18 -2.94
N LEU A 36 -5.39 2.01 -3.36
CA LEU A 36 -6.22 0.83 -3.61
C LEU A 36 -6.45 -0.01 -2.34
N GLY A 37 -5.65 0.20 -1.31
CA GLY A 37 -5.79 -0.52 -0.05
C GLY A 37 -4.54 -0.55 0.80
N PHE A 38 -4.34 -1.64 1.52
CA PHE A 38 -3.19 -1.83 2.40
C PHE A 38 -2.80 -3.30 2.58
N TYR A 39 -1.59 -3.48 3.08
CA TYR A 39 -1.01 -4.75 3.50
C TYR A 39 -0.29 -4.57 4.84
N ASN A 40 -0.69 -5.36 5.83
CA ASN A 40 -0.08 -5.48 7.15
C ASN A 40 0.50 -6.90 7.33
N PRO A 41 1.82 -7.10 7.16
CA PRO A 41 2.45 -8.42 7.36
C PRO A 41 2.47 -8.88 8.83
N THR A 42 2.20 -7.98 9.77
CA THR A 42 2.20 -8.26 11.22
C THR A 42 0.80 -8.26 11.81
N ALA A 43 -0.23 -8.37 10.96
CA ALA A 43 -1.62 -8.46 11.40
C ALA A 43 -1.82 -9.66 12.33
N LYS A 44 -2.52 -9.43 13.43
CA LYS A 44 -2.96 -10.51 14.33
C LYS A 44 -4.16 -11.24 13.73
N GLU A 45 -4.53 -12.39 14.27
CA GLU A 45 -5.66 -13.21 13.78
C GLU A 45 -7.00 -12.45 13.68
N ASN A 46 -7.18 -11.39 14.49
CA ASN A 46 -8.38 -10.55 14.48
C ASN A 46 -8.28 -9.30 13.57
N GLU A 47 -7.17 -9.13 12.84
CA GLU A 47 -6.94 -7.99 11.95
C GLU A 47 -6.83 -8.46 10.49
N GLU A 48 -7.39 -7.68 9.56
CA GLU A 48 -7.20 -7.93 8.13
C GLU A 48 -5.73 -7.71 7.74
N SER A 49 -5.09 -8.74 7.21
CA SER A 49 -3.71 -8.64 6.72
C SER A 49 -3.62 -7.87 5.41
N ILE A 50 -4.59 -8.05 4.50
CA ILE A 50 -4.62 -7.39 3.19
C ILE A 50 -6.04 -6.92 2.91
N ARG A 51 -6.16 -5.68 2.44
CA ARG A 51 -7.40 -5.17 1.87
C ARG A 51 -7.11 -4.48 0.54
N ILE A 52 -7.86 -4.82 -0.49
CA ILE A 52 -7.71 -4.29 -1.85
C ILE A 52 -9.09 -3.99 -2.44
N ALA A 53 -9.27 -2.80 -2.99
CA ALA A 53 -10.44 -2.40 -3.78
C ALA A 53 -10.37 -3.04 -5.18
N GLN A 54 -11.02 -4.20 -5.33
CA GLN A 54 -10.99 -4.99 -6.56
C GLN A 54 -11.70 -4.30 -7.74
N ASP A 55 -12.68 -3.45 -7.46
CA ASP A 55 -13.42 -2.64 -8.42
C ASP A 55 -12.56 -1.62 -9.17
N ARG A 56 -11.34 -1.36 -8.70
CA ARG A 56 -10.41 -0.34 -9.22
C ARG A 56 -9.21 -0.91 -9.98
N LEU A 57 -9.16 -2.23 -10.18
CA LEU A 57 -8.00 -2.92 -10.78
C LEU A 57 -8.10 -3.16 -12.29
N THR A 58 -9.27 -2.93 -12.88
CA THR A 58 -9.56 -3.05 -14.32
C THR A 58 -9.42 -1.72 -15.03
#